data_AF-A0A1F8P0W6-F1
#
_entry.id   AF-A0A1F8P0W6-F1
#
_cell.length_a   1.000
_cell.length_b   1.000
_cell.length_c   1.000
_cell.angle_alpha   90.00
_cell.angle_beta   90.00
_cell.angle_gamma   90.00
#
_symmetry.space_group_name_H-M   'P 1'
#
loop_
_entity.id
_entity.type
_entity.pdbx_description
1 polymer ?
#
loop_
_entity_poly.entity_id
_entity_poly.type
_entity_poly.pdbx_seq_one_letter_code
_entity_poly.pdbx_strand_id
1 'polypeptide(L)'
;MLVAKQVADFFTLIRVLLSPTLILLGILQGSEGLPIAIGAMIASWTSDALDGPIARRSRVKYHTWLGDHDLQVDMAVSIGLMVYMLLAGLIDLQVVGVYILLWVLIFWRWGHMRSLGMLFQAPIYGYFIYISMRLAPAAGSWMIGWIVAITIITWPRFPREVVPGFLDGMRAVFQAYHKGSEE
;
A
#
# COMPACT_ATOMS: atom_id res chain seq x y z
N MET A 1 17.62 25.85 3.66
CA MET A 1 16.23 25.48 4.01
C MET A 1 15.98 24.10 3.46
N LEU A 2 15.84 23.07 4.32
CA LEU A 2 15.31 21.78 3.88
C LEU A 2 13.90 22.02 3.36
N VAL A 3 13.71 21.89 2.05
CA VAL A 3 12.40 22.10 1.44
C VAL A 3 11.52 20.95 1.94
N ALA A 4 10.39 21.24 2.59
CA ALA A 4 9.48 20.22 3.16
C ALA A 4 9.14 19.07 2.19
N LYS A 5 9.22 19.37 0.88
CA LYS A 5 9.05 18.41 -0.20
C LYS A 5 10.21 17.42 -0.39
N GLN A 6 11.46 17.83 -0.16
CA GLN A 6 12.63 16.92 -0.16
C GLN A 6 12.50 15.86 0.94
N VAL A 7 11.86 16.22 2.07
CA VAL A 7 11.57 15.27 3.15
C VAL A 7 10.49 14.28 2.73
N ALA A 8 9.43 14.74 2.04
CA ALA A 8 8.42 13.85 1.49
C ALA A 8 9.01 12.93 0.41
N ASP A 9 9.81 13.45 -0.52
CA ASP A 9 10.46 12.64 -1.55
C ASP A 9 11.44 11.62 -0.94
N PHE A 10 12.10 11.94 0.17
CA PHE A 10 12.93 11.00 0.92
C PHE A 10 12.12 9.86 1.54
N PHE A 11 10.94 10.15 2.11
CA PHE A 11 10.05 9.11 2.62
C PHE A 11 9.53 8.19 1.51
N THR A 12 9.15 8.75 0.37
CA THR A 12 8.76 7.94 -0.79
C THR A 12 9.92 7.11 -1.33
N LEU A 13 11.15 7.64 -1.35
CA LEU A 13 12.34 6.86 -1.71
C LEU A 13 12.59 5.69 -0.74
N ILE A 14 12.43 5.90 0.57
CA ILE A 14 12.50 4.81 1.55
C ILE A 14 11.47 3.73 1.22
N ARG A 15 10.22 4.10 0.90
CA ARG A 15 9.18 3.14 0.50
C ARG A 15 9.57 2.37 -0.76
N VAL A 16 10.14 3.02 -1.77
CA VAL A 16 10.66 2.34 -2.96
C VAL A 16 11.70 1.28 -2.58
N LEU A 17 12.61 1.60 -1.65
CA LEU A 17 13.63 0.66 -1.17
C LEU A 17 13.06 -0.48 -0.31
N LEU A 18 11.92 -0.29 0.35
CA LEU A 18 11.28 -1.35 1.13
C LEU A 18 10.85 -2.54 0.28
N SER A 19 10.41 -2.31 -0.96
CA SER A 19 9.99 -3.39 -1.86
C SER A 19 11.11 -4.43 -2.11
N PRO A 20 12.31 -4.07 -2.61
CA PRO A 20 13.40 -5.01 -2.76
C PRO A 20 13.93 -5.54 -1.41
N THR A 21 13.89 -4.74 -0.33
CA THR A 21 14.28 -5.23 1.00
C THR A 21 13.36 -6.35 1.50
N LEU A 22 12.05 -6.25 1.30
CA LEU A 22 11.09 -7.30 1.66
C LEU A 22 11.35 -8.58 0.85
N ILE A 23 11.64 -8.45 -0.44
CA ILE A 23 12.00 -9.58 -1.30
C ILE A 23 13.27 -10.27 -0.77
N LEU A 24 14.33 -9.50 -0.50
CA LEU A 24 15.58 -10.02 0.06
C LEU A 24 15.34 -10.69 1.43
N LEU A 25 14.48 -10.13 2.27
CA LEU A 25 14.13 -10.72 3.55
C LEU A 25 13.47 -12.10 3.38
N GLY A 26 12.60 -12.25 2.37
CA GLY A 26 11.97 -13.52 2.03
C GLY A 26 12.99 -14.56 1.57
N ILE A 27 13.98 -14.17 0.78
CA ILE A 27 15.06 -15.05 0.32
C ILE A 27 15.99 -15.46 1.47
N LEU A 28 16.40 -14.50 2.31
CA LEU A 28 17.45 -14.70 3.29
C LEU A 28 16.95 -15.30 4.61
N GLN A 29 15.72 -14.98 5.02
CA GLN A 29 15.18 -15.34 6.34
C GLN A 29 13.84 -16.07 6.28
N GLY A 30 13.16 -16.09 5.13
CA GLY A 30 11.86 -16.73 4.98
C GLY A 30 10.84 -16.27 6.03
N SER A 31 10.17 -17.23 6.68
CA SER A 31 9.16 -16.96 7.71
C SER A 31 9.72 -16.36 8.99
N GLU A 32 10.99 -16.64 9.34
CA GLU A 32 11.64 -16.06 10.54
C GLU A 32 11.82 -14.54 10.40
N GLY A 33 11.84 -14.03 9.17
CA GLY A 33 11.89 -12.59 8.89
C GLY A 33 10.59 -11.84 9.22
N LEU A 34 9.50 -12.52 9.59
CA LEU A 34 8.17 -11.91 9.76
C LEU A 34 8.15 -10.72 10.73
N PRO A 35 8.80 -10.75 11.91
CA PRO A 35 8.86 -9.58 12.79
C PRO A 35 9.55 -8.35 12.14
N ILE A 36 10.57 -8.59 11.30
CA ILE A 36 11.26 -7.53 10.56
C ILE A 36 10.35 -6.98 9.47
N ALA A 37 9.64 -7.85 8.75
CA ALA A 37 8.65 -7.44 7.74
C ALA A 37 7.54 -6.59 8.37
N ILE A 38 7.06 -6.96 9.56
CA ILE A 38 6.07 -6.18 10.32
C ILE A 38 6.63 -4.80 10.67
N GLY A 39 7.84 -4.72 11.20
CA GLY A 39 8.50 -3.45 11.51
C GLY A 39 8.69 -2.57 10.28
N ALA A 40 9.09 -3.16 9.15
CA ALA A 40 9.23 -2.47 7.87
C ALA A 40 7.89 -1.91 7.37
N MET A 41 6.80 -2.67 7.51
CA MET A 41 5.46 -2.21 7.14
C MET A 41 4.95 -1.08 8.04
N ILE A 42 5.17 -1.18 9.35
CA ILE A 42 4.86 -0.08 10.28
C ILE A 42 5.63 1.18 9.89
N ALA A 43 6.94 1.06 9.60
CA ALA A 43 7.75 2.19 9.15
C ALA A 43 7.23 2.79 7.82
N SER A 44 6.87 1.94 6.85
CA SER A 44 6.26 2.34 5.59
C SER A 44 5.00 3.17 5.81
N TRP A 45 4.03 2.63 6.55
CA TRP A 45 2.77 3.31 6.82
C TRP A 45 2.93 4.56 7.68
N THR A 46 3.93 4.58 8.57
CA THR A 46 4.29 5.78 9.32
C THR A 46 4.78 6.87 8.38
N SER A 47 5.67 6.53 7.44
CA SER A 47 6.20 7.51 6.48
C SER A 47 5.12 8.09 5.58
N ASP A 48 4.17 7.27 5.13
CA ASP A 48 2.99 7.69 4.35
C ASP A 48 2.08 8.62 5.16
N ALA A 49 1.74 8.24 6.39
CA ALA A 49 0.90 9.08 7.23
C ALA A 49 1.52 10.44 7.58
N LEU A 50 2.86 10.53 7.59
CA LEU A 50 3.61 11.77 7.85
C LEU A 50 3.82 12.63 6.60
N ASP A 51 3.86 12.04 5.40
CA ASP A 51 4.16 12.78 4.17
C ASP A 51 3.10 13.86 3.86
N GLY A 52 1.82 13.54 4.01
CA GLY A 52 0.72 14.43 3.68
C GLY A 52 0.69 15.66 4.58
N PRO A 53 0.77 15.52 5.92
CA PRO A 53 0.88 16.67 6.83
C PRO A 53 2.09 17.55 6.55
N ILE A 54 3.25 16.95 6.22
CA ILE A 54 4.48 17.68 5.90
C ILE A 54 4.35 18.44 4.57
N ALA A 55 3.83 17.79 3.53
CA ALA A 55 3.61 18.39 2.22
C ALA A 55 2.66 19.60 2.29
N ARG A 56 1.60 19.53 3.11
CA ARG A 56 0.63 20.62 3.30
C ARG A 56 1.16 21.82 4.08
N ARG A 57 2.22 21.65 4.88
CA ARG A 57 2.89 22.77 5.57
C ARG A 57 3.84 23.54 4.64
N SER A 58 4.12 23.02 3.45
CA SER A 58 4.87 23.76 2.43
C SER A 58 4.04 24.93 1.89
N ARG A 59 4.62 26.13 1.89
CA ARG A 59 4.03 27.33 1.26
C ARG A 59 4.08 27.28 -0.27
N VAL A 60 4.81 26.32 -0.84
CA VAL A 60 5.10 26.24 -2.27
C VAL A 60 4.41 25.01 -2.87
N LYS A 61 3.48 25.25 -3.82
CA LYS A 61 2.74 24.23 -4.56
C LYS A 61 3.44 23.91 -5.89
N TYR A 62 4.48 23.07 -5.86
CA TYR A 62 4.98 22.42 -7.08
C TYR A 62 4.49 20.98 -7.12
N HIS A 63 4.31 20.38 -8.30
CA HIS A 63 4.16 18.93 -8.49
C HIS A 63 5.55 18.27 -8.51
N THR A 64 5.71 17.08 -7.92
CA THR A 64 6.97 16.30 -8.02
C THR A 64 6.58 15.00 -8.66
N TRP A 65 7.44 14.54 -9.56
CA TRP A 65 7.26 13.26 -10.22
C TRP A 65 6.97 12.13 -9.21
N LEU A 66 7.64 12.15 -8.06
CA LEU A 66 7.47 11.17 -6.99
C LEU A 66 6.08 11.24 -6.32
N GLY A 67 5.57 12.45 -6.04
CA GLY A 67 4.23 12.63 -5.47
C GLY A 67 3.11 12.31 -6.47
N ASP A 68 3.36 12.48 -7.77
CA ASP A 68 2.42 12.09 -8.82
C ASP A 68 2.39 10.56 -9.05
N HIS A 69 3.42 9.83 -8.58
CA HIS A 69 3.54 8.37 -8.68
C HIS A 69 3.41 7.62 -7.34
N ASP A 70 2.86 8.28 -6.31
CA ASP A 70 2.75 7.74 -4.95
C ASP A 70 1.98 6.41 -4.88
N LEU A 71 0.87 6.31 -5.63
CA LEU A 71 0.10 5.07 -5.75
C LEU A 71 0.93 3.91 -6.31
N GLN A 72 1.75 4.18 -7.33
CA GLN A 72 2.60 3.18 -7.97
C GLN A 72 3.69 2.70 -7.02
N VAL A 73 4.24 3.61 -6.20
CA VAL A 73 5.20 3.27 -5.14
C VAL A 73 4.55 2.36 -4.10
N ASP A 74 3.36 2.71 -3.61
CA ASP A 74 2.65 1.86 -2.65
C ASP A 74 2.29 0.50 -3.26
N MET A 75 1.92 0.47 -4.55
CA MET A 75 1.65 -0.79 -5.25
C MET A 75 2.92 -1.64 -5.33
N ALA A 76 4.08 -1.03 -5.61
CA ALA A 76 5.37 -1.71 -5.59
C ALA A 76 5.72 -2.27 -4.20
N VAL A 77 5.42 -1.54 -3.12
CA VAL A 77 5.57 -2.04 -1.74
C VAL A 77 4.64 -3.23 -1.49
N SER A 78 3.37 -3.15 -1.90
CA SER A 78 2.43 -4.26 -1.75
C SER A 78 2.86 -5.51 -2.54
N ILE A 79 3.43 -5.34 -3.74
CA ILE A 79 3.99 -6.44 -4.54
C ILE A 79 5.22 -7.02 -3.82
N GLY A 80 6.12 -6.18 -3.32
CA GLY A 80 7.29 -6.62 -2.55
C GLY A 80 6.89 -7.43 -1.32
N LEU A 81 5.84 -7.01 -0.63
CA LEU A 81 5.26 -7.74 0.50
C LEU A 81 4.63 -9.08 0.09
N MET A 82 3.90 -9.11 -1.03
CA MET A 82 3.33 -10.35 -1.57
C MET A 82 4.42 -11.35 -1.98
N VAL A 83 5.49 -10.87 -2.63
CA VAL A 83 6.65 -11.68 -2.99
C VAL A 83 7.39 -12.16 -1.75
N TYR A 84 7.56 -11.31 -0.73
CA TYR A 84 8.06 -11.75 0.58
C TYR A 84 7.23 -12.92 1.13
N MET A 85 5.91 -12.77 1.20
CA MET A 85 5.02 -13.80 1.74
C MET A 85 5.08 -15.09 0.92
N LEU A 86 5.22 -15.00 -0.40
CA LEU A 86 5.41 -16.16 -1.27
C LEU A 86 6.75 -16.86 -0.99
N LEU A 87 7.85 -16.12 -0.97
CA LEU A 87 9.20 -16.68 -0.77
C LEU A 87 9.39 -17.22 0.65
N ALA A 88 8.71 -16.62 1.64
CA ALA A 88 8.68 -17.08 3.02
C ALA A 88 7.78 -18.30 3.24
N GLY A 89 7.08 -18.80 2.21
CA GLY A 89 6.15 -19.93 2.31
C GLY A 89 4.86 -19.62 3.08
N LEU A 90 4.49 -18.35 3.19
CA LEU A 90 3.29 -17.87 3.90
C LEU A 90 2.05 -17.76 2.99
N ILE A 91 2.27 -17.74 1.68
CA ILE A 91 1.24 -17.82 0.63
C ILE A 91 1.68 -18.83 -0.43
N ASP A 92 0.73 -19.59 -0.94
CA ASP A 92 0.94 -20.53 -2.03
C ASP A 92 1.11 -19.84 -3.41
N LEU A 93 1.96 -20.40 -4.26
CA LEU A 93 2.26 -19.85 -5.59
C LEU A 93 1.03 -19.78 -6.50
N GLN A 94 0.13 -20.76 -6.42
CA GLN A 94 -1.09 -20.79 -7.23
C GLN A 94 -2.01 -19.64 -6.84
N VAL A 95 -2.13 -19.36 -5.54
CA VAL A 95 -2.92 -18.23 -5.04
C VAL A 95 -2.35 -16.91 -5.56
N VAL A 96 -1.04 -16.71 -5.50
CA VAL A 96 -0.39 -15.51 -6.06
C VAL A 96 -0.57 -15.44 -7.58
N GLY A 97 -0.41 -16.56 -8.28
CA GLY A 97 -0.55 -16.62 -9.74
C GLY A 97 -1.96 -16.25 -10.20
N VAL A 98 -2.99 -16.83 -9.57
CA VAL A 98 -4.39 -16.49 -9.84
C VAL A 98 -4.66 -15.04 -9.49
N TYR A 99 -4.18 -14.55 -8.35
CA TYR A 99 -4.36 -13.17 -7.93
C TYR A 99 -3.78 -12.17 -8.93
N ILE A 100 -2.53 -12.36 -9.36
CA ILE A 100 -1.88 -11.51 -10.36
C ILE A 100 -2.64 -11.59 -11.69
N LEU A 101 -3.00 -12.79 -12.16
CA LEU A 101 -3.71 -12.96 -13.42
C LEU A 101 -5.04 -12.20 -13.42
N LEU A 102 -5.83 -12.33 -12.35
CA LEU A 102 -7.09 -11.60 -12.20
C LEU A 102 -6.86 -10.09 -12.28
N TRP A 103 -5.89 -9.56 -11.54
CA TRP A 103 -5.63 -8.12 -11.53
C TRP A 103 -5.06 -7.59 -12.84
N VAL A 104 -4.23 -8.36 -13.54
CA VAL A 104 -3.78 -8.02 -14.90
C VAL A 104 -4.97 -7.88 -15.84
N LEU A 105 -5.95 -8.79 -15.79
CA LEU A 105 -7.17 -8.71 -16.60
C LEU A 105 -8.04 -7.50 -16.22
N ILE A 106 -8.18 -7.23 -14.92
CA ILE A 106 -8.93 -6.07 -14.39
C ILE A 106 -8.30 -4.76 -14.88
N PHE A 107 -6.99 -4.58 -14.71
CA PHE A 107 -6.28 -3.37 -15.17
C PHE A 107 -6.27 -3.25 -16.70
N TRP A 108 -6.19 -4.36 -17.42
CA TRP A 108 -6.30 -4.34 -18.88
C TRP A 108 -7.68 -3.86 -19.35
N ARG A 109 -8.76 -4.30 -18.68
CA ARG A 109 -10.13 -3.98 -19.07
C ARG A 109 -10.60 -2.58 -18.65
N TRP A 110 -10.16 -2.08 -17.51
CA TRP A 110 -10.67 -0.84 -16.91
C TRP A 110 -9.61 0.24 -16.70
N GLY A 111 -8.36 -0.02 -17.07
CA GLY A 111 -7.26 0.92 -16.95
C GLY A 111 -6.77 1.13 -15.51
N HIS A 112 -5.85 2.08 -15.36
CA HIS A 112 -5.12 2.33 -14.10
C HIS A 112 -5.84 3.38 -13.25
N MET A 113 -7.03 3.03 -12.73
CA MET A 113 -7.77 3.90 -11.82
C MET A 113 -7.23 3.79 -10.39
N ARG A 114 -7.17 4.92 -9.67
CA ARG A 114 -6.65 4.97 -8.28
C ARG A 114 -7.37 4.03 -7.32
N SER A 115 -8.69 3.91 -7.45
CA SER A 115 -9.53 3.01 -6.65
C SER A 115 -9.17 1.53 -6.87
N LEU A 116 -8.86 1.14 -8.11
CA LEU A 116 -8.42 -0.22 -8.43
C LEU A 116 -7.04 -0.52 -7.84
N GLY A 117 -6.12 0.45 -7.84
CA GLY A 117 -4.84 0.33 -7.15
C GLY A 117 -5.01 0.10 -5.64
N MET A 118 -5.85 0.88 -4.98
CA MET A 118 -6.17 0.70 -3.56
C MET A 118 -6.79 -0.69 -3.28
N LEU A 119 -7.72 -1.13 -4.13
CA LEU A 119 -8.36 -2.42 -4.00
C LEU A 119 -7.41 -3.60 -4.30
N PHE A 120 -6.40 -3.40 -5.16
CA PHE A 120 -5.33 -4.38 -5.38
C PHE A 120 -4.45 -4.57 -4.14
N GLN A 121 -4.23 -3.51 -3.37
CA GLN A 121 -3.35 -3.57 -2.19
C GLN A 121 -4.06 -4.09 -0.95
N ALA A 122 -5.36 -3.81 -0.82
CA ALA A 122 -6.13 -4.11 0.39
C ALA A 122 -6.12 -5.61 0.78
N PRO A 123 -6.34 -6.58 -0.14
CA PRO A 123 -6.25 -8.00 0.18
C PRO A 123 -4.85 -8.43 0.63
N ILE A 124 -3.80 -7.87 0.01
CA ILE A 124 -2.40 -8.17 0.36
C ILE A 124 -2.13 -7.74 1.80
N TYR A 125 -2.44 -6.50 2.14
CA TYR A 125 -2.25 -5.98 3.49
C TYR A 125 -3.15 -6.68 4.52
N GLY A 126 -4.41 -6.96 4.16
CA GLY A 126 -5.34 -7.69 5.02
C GLY A 126 -4.83 -9.09 5.36
N TYR A 127 -4.36 -9.83 4.37
CA TYR A 127 -3.77 -11.15 4.58
C TYR A 127 -2.47 -11.07 5.39
N PHE A 128 -1.62 -10.09 5.11
CA PHE A 128 -0.40 -9.87 5.89
C PHE A 128 -0.69 -9.59 7.38
N ILE A 129 -1.72 -8.79 7.68
CA ILE A 129 -2.18 -8.56 9.05
C ILE A 129 -2.66 -9.85 9.70
N TYR A 130 -3.46 -10.64 8.98
CA TYR A 130 -3.95 -11.93 9.46
C TYR A 130 -2.80 -12.88 9.82
N ILE A 131 -1.82 -13.10 8.94
CA ILE A 131 -0.69 -13.99 9.22
C ILE A 131 0.21 -13.45 10.34
N SER A 132 0.38 -12.13 10.43
CA SER A 132 1.17 -11.50 11.49
C SER A 132 0.58 -11.77 12.87
N MET A 133 -0.75 -11.71 12.99
CA MET A 133 -1.45 -12.04 14.23
C MET A 133 -1.41 -13.53 14.57
N ARG A 134 -1.33 -14.41 13.56
CA ARG A 134 -1.32 -15.86 13.74
C ARG A 134 0.06 -16.42 14.09
N LEU A 135 1.10 -15.92 13.43
CA LEU A 135 2.45 -16.50 13.49
C LEU A 135 3.42 -15.69 14.36
N ALA A 136 3.20 -14.38 14.50
CA ALA A 136 4.03 -13.52 15.34
C ALA A 136 3.17 -12.58 16.20
N PRO A 137 2.30 -13.11 17.08
CA PRO A 137 1.26 -12.32 17.77
C PRO A 137 1.79 -11.13 18.56
N ALA A 138 2.97 -11.23 19.15
CA ALA A 138 3.63 -10.10 19.80
C ALA A 138 3.91 -8.96 18.80
N ALA A 139 4.61 -9.26 17.70
CA ALA A 139 4.88 -8.30 16.61
C ALA A 139 3.58 -7.80 15.94
N GLY A 140 2.64 -8.70 15.66
CA GLY A 140 1.34 -8.39 15.08
C GLY A 140 0.53 -7.43 15.95
N SER A 141 0.58 -7.57 17.28
CA SER A 141 -0.11 -6.66 18.19
C SER A 141 0.40 -5.22 18.10
N TRP A 142 1.71 -5.02 17.89
CA TRP A 142 2.29 -3.70 17.64
C TRP A 142 1.74 -3.09 16.35
N MET A 143 1.60 -3.90 15.30
CA MET A 143 1.03 -3.46 14.03
C MET A 143 -0.44 -3.05 14.17
N ILE A 144 -1.25 -3.85 14.87
CA ILE A 144 -2.65 -3.49 15.15
C ILE A 144 -2.73 -2.22 16.00
N GLY A 145 -1.92 -2.12 17.06
CA GLY A 145 -1.83 -0.93 17.89
C GLY A 145 -1.50 0.32 17.07
N TRP A 146 -0.56 0.20 16.12
CA TRP A 146 -0.21 1.26 15.19
C TRP A 146 -1.36 1.64 14.26
N ILE A 147 -2.05 0.66 13.64
CA ILE A 147 -3.20 0.89 12.78
C ILE A 147 -4.30 1.65 13.54
N VAL A 148 -4.64 1.20 14.75
CA VAL A 148 -5.64 1.87 15.59
C VAL A 148 -5.21 3.30 15.92
N ALA A 149 -3.95 3.50 16.33
CA ALA A 149 -3.43 4.83 16.64
C ALA A 149 -3.51 5.77 15.45
N ILE A 150 -3.08 5.33 14.26
CA ILE A 150 -3.11 6.18 13.07
C ILE A 150 -4.54 6.44 12.59
N THR A 151 -5.45 5.46 12.69
CA THR A 151 -6.87 5.68 12.39
C THR A 151 -7.47 6.72 13.33
N ILE A 152 -7.17 6.69 14.63
CA ILE A 152 -7.66 7.69 15.59
C ILE A 152 -7.12 9.09 15.24
N ILE A 153 -5.82 9.20 14.96
CA ILE A 153 -5.18 10.48 14.61
C ILE A 153 -5.74 11.06 13.30
N THR A 154 -5.99 10.20 12.31
CA THR A 154 -6.48 10.59 10.98
C THR A 154 -8.00 10.59 10.85
N TRP A 155 -8.72 10.20 11.91
CA TRP A 155 -10.18 10.05 11.95
C TRP A 155 -10.96 11.26 11.40
N PRO A 156 -10.57 12.53 11.66
CA PRO A 156 -11.32 13.66 11.11
C PRO A 156 -11.32 13.73 9.57
N ARG A 157 -10.33 13.14 8.90
CA ARG A 157 -10.18 13.14 7.44
C ARG A 157 -10.73 11.88 6.78
N PHE A 158 -10.53 10.73 7.39
CA PHE A 158 -10.87 9.43 6.81
C PHE A 158 -12.31 9.35 6.23
N PRO A 159 -13.37 9.73 6.98
CA PRO A 159 -14.75 9.68 6.46
C PRO A 159 -15.09 10.82 5.49
N ARG A 160 -14.30 11.90 5.46
CA ARG A 160 -14.59 13.09 4.63
C ARG A 160 -13.90 13.08 3.27
N GLU A 161 -12.71 12.50 3.19
CA GLU A 161 -11.88 12.56 1.98
C GLU A 161 -11.64 11.16 1.38
N VAL A 162 -11.25 10.19 2.22
CA VAL A 162 -10.81 8.86 1.73
C VAL A 162 -12.01 8.01 1.30
N VAL A 163 -13.03 7.90 2.15
CA VAL A 163 -14.22 7.07 1.85
C VAL A 163 -14.98 7.59 0.62
N PRO A 164 -15.33 8.89 0.51
CA PRO A 164 -16.03 9.39 -0.67
C PRO A 164 -15.20 9.24 -1.95
N GLY A 165 -13.90 9.56 -1.91
CA GLY A 165 -13.02 9.43 -3.07
C GLY A 165 -12.89 8.01 -3.59
N PHE A 166 -12.85 7.01 -2.69
CA PHE A 166 -12.86 5.60 -3.07
C PHE A 166 -14.20 5.21 -3.71
N LEU A 167 -15.33 5.56 -3.08
CA LEU A 167 -16.67 5.23 -3.59
C LEU A 167 -16.95 5.88 -4.95
N ASP A 168 -16.56 7.14 -5.13
CA ASP A 168 -16.72 7.85 -6.40
C ASP A 168 -15.83 7.26 -7.49
N GLY A 169 -14.59 6.86 -7.15
CA GLY A 169 -13.73 6.11 -8.06
C GLY A 169 -14.32 4.77 -8.48
N MET A 170 -14.93 4.01 -7.56
CA MET A 170 -15.61 2.75 -7.87
C MET A 170 -16.87 2.97 -8.73
N ARG A 171 -17.64 4.04 -8.47
CA ARG A 171 -18.76 4.42 -9.32
C ARG A 171 -18.31 4.75 -10.74
N ALA A 172 -17.18 5.43 -10.90
CA ALA A 172 -16.63 5.73 -12.22
C ALA A 172 -16.27 4.47 -13.01
N VAL A 173 -15.67 3.45 -12.36
CA VAL A 173 -15.43 2.12 -12.97
C VAL A 173 -16.76 1.50 -13.44
N PHE A 174 -17.79 1.53 -12.60
CA PHE A 174 -19.10 0.94 -12.89
C PHE A 174 -19.83 1.66 -14.05
N GLN A 175 -19.73 2.98 -14.11
CA GLN A 175 -20.30 3.78 -15.21
C GLN A 175 -19.54 3.57 -16.52
N ALA A 176 -18.20 3.45 -16.47
CA ALA A 176 -17.39 3.12 -17.64
C ALA A 176 -17.72 1.72 -18.20
N TYR A 177 -18.08 0.77 -17.34
CA TYR A 177 -18.60 -0.54 -17.76
C TYR A 177 -19.92 -0.42 -18.54
N HIS A 178 -20.89 0.36 -18.04
CA HIS A 178 -22.20 0.51 -18.69
C HIS A 178 -22.13 1.24 -20.03
N LYS A 179 -21.27 2.25 -20.18
CA LYS A 179 -21.10 2.94 -21.47
C LYS A 179 -20.44 2.06 -22.53
N GLY A 180 -19.49 1.19 -22.14
CA GLY A 180 -18.84 0.27 -23.07
C GLY A 180 -19.67 -0.97 -23.43
N SER A 181 -20.90 -1.11 -22.92
CA SER A 181 -21.84 -2.18 -23.30
C SER A 181 -22.97 -1.71 -24.21
N GLU A 182 -23.04 -0.40 -24.50
CA GLU A 182 -24.03 0.21 -25.42
C GLU A 182 -23.44 0.54 -26.81
N GLU A 183 -22.13 0.35 -27.02
CA GLU A 183 -21.44 0.39 -28.32
C GLU A 183 -21.17 -1.02 -28.84
#